data_AF-A0AAW1XA49-F1
#
_entry.id   AF-A0AAW1XA49-F1
#
_cell.length_a   1.000
_cell.length_b   1.000
_cell.length_c   1.000
_cell.angle_alpha   90.00
_cell.angle_beta   90.00
_cell.angle_gamma   90.00
#
_symmetry.space_group_name_H-M   'P 1'
#
loop_
_entity.id
_entity.type
_entity.pdbx_description
1 polymer ?
#
loop_
_entity_poly.entity_id
_entity_poly.type
_entity_poly.pdbx_seq_one_letter_code
_entity_poly.pdbx_strand_id
1 'polypeptide(L)'
;MSSSTTTTTSGVTLNPKSCRIKFARRFLRSLAQIKKQKLPSSSSSEEEIRMRSKGIKMAAYYSMARAVGPRMNWSRAFLFKLRNRVRHPKLVKKKKKKRVIMRSNKASRSVSSVHMDRGNKLRELVPGGKSMDFCSLLEETAHYITCLSTQVKVMQAIADHLSK
;
A
#
# COMPACT_ATOMS: atom_id res chain seq x y z
N MET A 1 22.61 39.91 -21.31
CA MET A 1 21.88 39.54 -20.09
C MET A 1 22.35 38.15 -19.68
N SER A 2 23.30 38.09 -18.75
CA SER A 2 24.02 36.87 -18.37
C SER A 2 23.18 36.06 -17.39
N SER A 3 22.91 34.79 -17.73
CA SER A 3 22.28 33.82 -16.83
C SER A 3 23.36 33.11 -16.03
N SER A 4 23.47 33.44 -14.74
CA SER A 4 24.38 32.78 -13.81
C SER A 4 23.85 31.40 -13.44
N THR A 5 24.63 30.36 -13.73
CA THR A 5 24.41 28.99 -13.26
C THR A 5 25.02 28.81 -11.88
N THR A 6 24.20 28.61 -10.85
CA THR A 6 24.65 28.18 -9.52
C THR A 6 24.70 26.66 -9.45
N THR A 7 25.90 26.10 -9.42
CA THR A 7 26.19 24.72 -9.01
C THR A 7 26.05 24.59 -7.49
N THR A 8 25.23 23.65 -7.01
CA THR A 8 25.16 23.28 -5.59
C THR A 8 25.03 21.77 -5.46
N THR A 9 25.99 21.21 -4.72
CA THR A 9 26.25 19.82 -4.39
C THR A 9 25.06 19.17 -3.66
N SER A 10 24.70 17.95 -4.09
CA SER A 10 23.67 17.06 -3.48
C SER A 10 22.19 17.49 -3.65
N GLY A 11 21.77 17.82 -4.87
CA GLY A 11 20.39 18.23 -5.16
C GLY A 11 19.55 17.13 -5.82
N VAL A 12 18.84 16.29 -5.05
CA VAL A 12 17.67 15.60 -5.61
C VAL A 12 16.58 16.64 -5.74
N THR A 13 16.44 17.25 -6.93
CA THR A 13 15.33 18.16 -7.26
C THR A 13 14.02 17.36 -7.28
N LEU A 14 13.40 17.22 -6.11
CA LEU A 14 12.15 16.48 -5.96
C LEU A 14 11.00 17.41 -6.32
N ASN A 15 10.43 17.22 -7.53
CA ASN A 15 9.20 17.88 -7.93
C ASN A 15 8.13 17.71 -6.81
N PRO A 16 7.63 18.80 -6.19
CA PRO A 16 6.71 18.73 -5.05
C PRO A 16 5.35 18.12 -5.40
N LYS A 17 5.03 18.00 -6.70
CA LYS A 17 3.83 17.32 -7.22
C LYS A 17 4.03 15.80 -7.36
N SER A 18 5.26 15.29 -7.24
CA SER A 18 5.56 13.86 -7.38
C SER A 18 4.83 13.01 -6.34
N CYS A 19 4.33 11.84 -6.78
CA CYS A 19 3.72 10.86 -5.90
C CYS A 19 4.66 10.44 -4.75
N ARG A 20 5.97 10.41 -5.00
CA ARG A 20 7.00 10.07 -4.00
C ARG A 20 7.00 11.05 -2.83
N ILE A 21 6.99 12.36 -3.09
CA ILE A 21 6.97 13.40 -2.05
C ILE A 21 5.66 13.40 -1.28
N LYS A 22 4.53 13.31 -2.01
CA LYS A 22 3.21 13.19 -1.39
C LYS A 22 3.14 11.96 -0.49
N PHE A 23 3.71 10.83 -0.92
CA PHE A 23 3.78 9.61 -0.13
C PHE A 23 4.62 9.83 1.13
N ALA A 24 5.88 10.28 1.00
CA ALA A 24 6.79 10.49 2.12
C ALA A 24 6.20 11.42 3.18
N ARG A 25 5.66 12.58 2.76
CA ARG A 25 5.05 13.57 3.67
C ARG A 25 3.88 12.99 4.45
N ARG A 26 2.99 12.23 3.77
CA ARG A 26 1.84 11.58 4.42
C ARG A 26 2.31 10.48 5.38
N PHE A 27 3.30 9.70 4.96
CA PHE A 27 3.82 8.59 5.76
C PHE A 27 4.50 9.08 7.04
N LEU A 28 5.36 10.10 6.95
CA LEU A 28 5.98 10.74 8.13
C LEU A 28 4.93 11.28 9.11
N ARG A 29 3.86 11.92 8.59
CA ARG A 29 2.75 12.38 9.44
C ARG A 29 2.06 11.21 10.16
N SER A 30 1.85 10.09 9.48
CA SER A 30 1.28 8.89 10.10
C SER A 30 2.23 8.23 11.11
N LEU A 31 3.55 8.23 10.86
CA LEU A 31 4.53 7.73 11.83
C LEU A 31 4.52 8.56 13.12
N ALA A 32 4.46 9.89 13.01
CA ALA A 32 4.31 10.77 14.16
C ALA A 32 3.02 10.50 14.95
N GLN A 33 1.93 10.17 14.28
CA GLN A 33 0.68 9.76 14.94
C GLN A 33 0.80 8.41 15.66
N ILE A 34 1.43 7.42 15.04
CA ILE A 34 1.66 6.11 15.66
C ILE A 34 2.55 6.24 16.89
N LYS A 35 3.58 7.10 16.85
CA LYS A 35 4.44 7.38 18.01
C LYS A 35 3.67 8.00 19.19
N LYS A 36 2.64 8.82 18.91
CA LYS A 36 1.81 9.47 19.94
C LYS A 36 0.76 8.55 20.58
N GLN A 37 0.42 7.43 19.94
CA GLN A 37 -0.59 6.51 20.49
C GLN A 37 -0.01 5.74 21.68
N LYS A 38 -0.45 6.07 22.89
CA LYS A 38 -0.20 5.29 24.11
C LYS A 38 -1.09 4.04 24.09
N LEU A 39 -0.49 2.86 24.11
CA LEU A 39 -1.23 1.59 24.17
C LEU A 39 -1.70 1.34 25.62
N PRO A 40 -2.85 0.67 25.85
CA PRO A 40 -3.28 0.31 27.20
C PRO A 40 -2.18 -0.42 27.97
N SER A 41 -1.98 -0.03 29.23
CA SER A 41 -0.89 -0.42 30.13
C SER A 41 -0.80 -1.92 30.45
N SER A 42 -1.66 -2.77 29.86
CA SER A 42 -1.79 -4.20 30.13
C SER A 42 -1.26 -5.10 29.01
N SER A 43 -0.75 -4.56 27.89
CA SER A 43 -0.19 -5.39 26.82
C SER A 43 1.27 -5.75 27.07
N SER A 44 1.64 -7.00 26.78
CA SER A 44 3.05 -7.41 26.74
C SER A 44 3.82 -6.60 25.70
N SER A 45 5.13 -6.41 25.94
CA SER A 45 6.04 -5.67 25.05
C SER A 45 5.99 -6.19 23.61
N GLU A 46 5.88 -7.52 23.43
CA GLU A 46 5.80 -8.17 22.12
C GLU A 46 4.50 -7.81 21.38
N GLU A 47 3.37 -7.77 22.09
CA GLU A 47 2.10 -7.35 21.49
C GLU A 47 2.17 -5.90 21.00
N GLU A 48 2.84 -5.03 21.76
CA GLU A 48 3.01 -3.64 21.37
C GLU A 48 3.82 -3.51 20.07
N ILE A 49 4.93 -4.24 19.97
CA ILE A 49 5.79 -4.25 18.78
C ILE A 49 5.00 -4.74 17.57
N ARG A 50 4.23 -5.83 17.73
CA ARG A 50 3.38 -6.38 16.68
C ARG A 50 2.33 -5.39 16.20
N MET A 51 1.68 -4.69 17.13
CA MET A 51 0.62 -3.72 16.82
C MET A 51 1.18 -2.46 16.16
N ARG A 52 2.32 -1.94 16.65
CA ARG A 52 3.04 -0.83 16.01
C ARG A 52 3.48 -1.18 14.60
N SER A 53 4.09 -2.36 14.40
CA SER A 53 4.55 -2.84 13.09
C SER A 53 3.40 -2.94 12.09
N LYS A 54 2.25 -3.48 12.52
CA LYS A 54 1.04 -3.52 11.71
C LYS A 54 0.51 -2.12 11.40
N GLY A 55 0.56 -1.21 12.36
CA GLY A 55 0.21 0.21 12.18
C GLY A 55 1.08 0.87 11.11
N ILE A 56 2.40 0.70 11.18
CA ILE A 56 3.37 1.22 10.22
C ILE A 56 3.09 0.67 8.81
N LYS A 57 2.90 -0.64 8.68
CA LYS A 57 2.55 -1.27 7.40
C LYS A 57 1.27 -0.68 6.80
N MET A 58 0.24 -0.49 7.62
CA MET A 58 -1.02 0.11 7.18
C MET A 58 -0.87 1.59 6.82
N ALA A 59 -0.10 2.36 7.58
CA ALA A 59 0.21 3.76 7.32
C ALA A 59 0.96 3.95 6.00
N ALA A 60 1.90 3.05 5.69
CA ALA A 60 2.64 3.07 4.44
C ALA A 60 1.70 2.86 3.24
N TYR A 61 0.88 1.80 3.27
CA TYR A 61 -0.08 1.57 2.17
C TYR A 61 -1.12 2.69 2.04
N TYR A 62 -1.63 3.22 3.15
CA TYR A 62 -2.58 4.32 3.12
C TYR A 62 -1.99 5.59 2.50
N SER A 63 -0.78 5.94 2.91
CA SER A 63 -0.06 7.11 2.42
C SER A 63 0.26 6.98 0.94
N MET A 64 0.67 5.78 0.49
CA MET A 64 0.91 5.46 -0.92
C MET A 64 -0.38 5.61 -1.75
N ALA A 65 -1.48 4.99 -1.34
CA ALA A 65 -2.77 5.11 -2.05
C ALA A 65 -3.27 6.56 -2.12
N ARG A 66 -3.16 7.33 -1.03
CA ARG A 66 -3.54 8.76 -1.04
C ARG A 66 -2.62 9.63 -1.88
N ALA A 67 -1.36 9.26 -2.07
CA ALA A 67 -0.44 10.00 -2.92
C ALA A 67 -0.76 9.81 -4.41
N VAL A 68 -1.21 8.61 -4.79
CA VAL A 68 -1.64 8.25 -6.14
C VAL A 68 -3.00 8.87 -6.48
N GLY A 69 -3.92 8.90 -5.52
CA GLY A 69 -5.22 9.53 -5.68
C GLY A 69 -6.28 8.61 -6.29
N PRO A 70 -7.45 9.17 -6.69
CA PRO A 70 -8.64 8.40 -7.03
C PRO A 70 -8.64 7.84 -8.46
N ARG A 71 -7.70 8.24 -9.31
CA ARG A 71 -7.65 7.78 -10.71
C ARG A 71 -7.33 6.29 -10.85
N MET A 72 -6.71 5.71 -9.84
CA MET A 72 -6.36 4.29 -9.83
C MET A 72 -7.39 3.51 -8.99
N ASN A 73 -7.99 2.49 -9.61
CA ASN A 73 -8.97 1.63 -8.96
C ASN A 73 -8.34 0.85 -7.81
N TRP A 74 -7.08 0.41 -7.93
CA TRP A 74 -6.39 -0.26 -6.83
C TRP A 74 -6.26 0.63 -5.60
N SER A 75 -6.01 1.93 -5.81
CA SER A 75 -5.92 2.92 -4.73
C SER A 75 -7.27 3.10 -4.04
N ARG A 76 -8.35 3.28 -4.81
CA ARG A 76 -9.73 3.37 -4.29
C ARG A 76 -10.12 2.11 -3.51
N ALA A 77 -9.84 0.93 -4.06
CA ALA A 77 -10.11 -0.34 -3.40
C ALA A 77 -9.38 -0.46 -2.07
N PHE A 78 -8.12 0.00 -2.01
CA PHE A 78 -7.33 -0.01 -0.78
C PHE A 78 -7.89 0.96 0.28
N LEU A 79 -8.19 2.20 -0.11
CA LEU A 79 -8.77 3.21 0.77
C LEU A 79 -10.14 2.77 1.30
N PHE A 80 -10.99 2.19 0.44
CA PHE A 80 -12.27 1.63 0.83
C PHE A 80 -12.11 0.49 1.84
N LYS A 81 -11.18 -0.44 1.60
CA LYS A 81 -10.88 -1.54 2.52
C LYS A 81 -10.42 -1.04 3.88
N LEU A 82 -9.63 0.03 3.93
CA LEU A 82 -9.18 0.62 5.18
C LEU A 82 -10.31 1.32 5.93
N ARG A 83 -11.10 2.15 5.22
CA ARG A 83 -12.27 2.83 5.79
C ARG A 83 -13.25 1.83 6.41
N ASN A 84 -13.51 0.72 5.72
CA ASN A 84 -14.42 -0.32 6.21
C ASN A 84 -13.85 -1.11 7.39
N ARG A 85 -12.52 -1.18 7.56
CA ARG A 85 -11.92 -1.80 8.74
C ARG A 85 -12.18 -0.99 10.00
N VAL A 86 -12.16 0.34 9.88
CA VAL A 86 -12.43 1.27 10.99
C VAL A 86 -13.93 1.34 11.26
N ARG A 87 -14.75 1.56 10.22
CA ARG A 87 -16.20 1.74 10.37
C ARG A 87 -16.95 0.45 10.69
N HIS A 88 -16.48 -0.69 10.17
CA HIS A 88 -17.20 -1.96 10.28
C HIS A 88 -16.26 -3.14 10.60
N PRO A 89 -15.61 -3.15 11.79
CA PRO A 89 -14.66 -4.19 12.17
C PRO A 89 -15.29 -5.60 12.16
N LYS A 90 -16.57 -5.72 12.52
CA LYS A 90 -17.33 -6.99 12.53
C LYS A 90 -17.51 -7.58 11.12
N LEU A 91 -17.73 -6.76 10.09
CA LEU A 91 -17.91 -7.21 8.70
C LEU A 91 -16.63 -7.76 8.09
N VAL A 92 -15.48 -7.18 8.45
CA VAL A 92 -14.17 -7.64 7.97
C VAL A 92 -13.81 -9.01 8.56
N LYS A 93 -14.14 -9.26 9.84
CA LYS A 93 -13.93 -10.56 10.49
C LYS A 93 -14.78 -11.67 9.84
N LYS A 94 -16.06 -11.38 9.52
CA LYS A 94 -16.96 -12.33 8.83
C LYS A 94 -16.44 -12.73 7.44
N LYS A 95 -15.92 -11.78 6.66
CA LYS A 95 -15.34 -12.06 5.32
C LYS A 95 -14.09 -12.95 5.37
N LYS A 96 -13.28 -12.89 6.44
CA LYS A 96 -12.12 -13.78 6.60
C LYS A 96 -12.54 -15.24 6.80
N LYS A 97 -13.55 -15.51 7.65
CA LYS A 97 -14.07 -16.86 7.88
C LYS A 97 -14.59 -17.51 6.58
N LYS A 98 -15.38 -16.78 5.78
CA LYS A 98 -15.87 -17.27 4.48
C LYS A 98 -14.76 -17.61 3.47
N ARG A 99 -13.65 -16.87 3.47
CA ARG A 99 -12.53 -17.13 2.54
C ARG A 99 -11.75 -18.40 2.86
N VAL A 100 -11.64 -18.78 4.13
CA VAL A 100 -10.99 -20.05 4.53
C VAL A 100 -11.81 -21.23 4.02
N ILE A 101 -13.14 -21.16 4.20
CA ILE A 101 -14.07 -22.22 3.79
C ILE A 101 -14.06 -22.40 2.26
N MET A 102 -14.04 -21.32 1.47
CA MET A 102 -14.11 -21.42 0.01
C MET A 102 -12.80 -21.87 -0.68
N ARG A 103 -11.65 -21.86 0.00
CA ARG A 103 -10.38 -22.35 -0.59
C ARG A 103 -10.32 -23.88 -0.65
N SER A 104 -11.20 -24.58 0.06
CA SER A 104 -11.25 -26.05 0.07
C SER A 104 -11.87 -26.67 -1.19
N ASN A 105 -12.68 -25.92 -1.96
CA ASN A 105 -13.62 -26.52 -2.94
C ASN A 105 -13.33 -26.21 -4.41
N LYS A 106 -12.08 -25.95 -4.84
CA LYS A 106 -11.83 -25.65 -6.27
C LYS A 106 -10.65 -26.41 -6.87
N ALA A 107 -10.90 -27.67 -7.22
CA ALA A 107 -10.05 -28.49 -8.07
C ALA A 107 -10.83 -28.92 -9.33
N SER A 108 -10.45 -28.34 -10.48
CA SER A 108 -10.50 -28.94 -11.84
C SER A 108 -10.18 -27.83 -12.84
N ARG A 109 -9.14 -27.94 -13.69
CA ARG A 109 -9.07 -27.23 -14.99
C ARG A 109 -8.12 -27.89 -16.00
N SER A 110 -8.57 -27.85 -17.26
CA SER A 110 -7.94 -28.25 -18.53
C SER A 110 -7.07 -27.14 -19.17
N VAL A 111 -6.42 -27.39 -20.32
CA VAL A 111 -5.24 -26.65 -20.84
C VAL A 111 -5.46 -25.19 -21.32
N SER A 112 -6.68 -24.72 -21.64
CA SER A 112 -6.93 -23.25 -21.81
C SER A 112 -6.82 -22.48 -20.48
N SER A 113 -6.63 -23.20 -19.38
CA SER A 113 -6.50 -22.67 -18.04
C SER A 113 -5.25 -21.88 -17.77
N VAL A 114 -4.14 -22.04 -18.48
CA VAL A 114 -2.87 -21.47 -17.98
C VAL A 114 -2.90 -19.93 -18.00
N HIS A 115 -3.37 -19.31 -19.09
CA HIS A 115 -3.51 -17.85 -19.17
C HIS A 115 -4.63 -17.32 -18.25
N MET A 116 -5.77 -18.01 -18.21
CA MET A 116 -6.86 -17.68 -17.29
C MET A 116 -6.45 -17.85 -15.82
N ASP A 117 -5.58 -18.79 -15.51
CA ASP A 117 -5.07 -19.04 -14.16
C ASP A 117 -4.11 -17.94 -13.73
N ARG A 118 -3.19 -17.52 -14.60
CA ARG A 118 -2.30 -16.36 -14.34
C ARG A 118 -3.09 -15.06 -14.20
N GLY A 119 -4.05 -14.82 -15.09
CA GLY A 119 -4.94 -13.66 -15.01
C GLY A 119 -5.74 -13.65 -13.70
N ASN A 120 -6.34 -14.78 -13.32
CA ASN A 120 -7.08 -14.91 -12.07
C ASN A 120 -6.19 -14.71 -10.84
N LYS A 121 -4.98 -15.27 -10.84
CA LYS A 121 -3.98 -15.01 -9.78
C LYS A 121 -3.68 -13.52 -9.66
N LEU A 122 -3.49 -12.82 -10.79
CA LEU A 122 -3.23 -11.39 -10.79
C LEU A 122 -4.40 -10.58 -10.20
N ARG A 123 -5.65 -10.95 -10.51
CA ARG A 123 -6.86 -10.35 -9.92
C ARG A 123 -6.92 -10.46 -8.40
N GLU A 124 -6.27 -11.48 -7.82
CA GLU A 124 -6.19 -11.66 -6.37
C GLU A 124 -5.07 -10.84 -5.72
N LEU A 125 -4.00 -10.55 -6.47
CA LEU A 125 -2.86 -9.78 -6.01
C LEU A 125 -3.11 -8.26 -6.07
N VAL A 126 -3.74 -7.80 -7.16
CA VAL A 126 -4.03 -6.37 -7.37
C VAL A 126 -5.24 -5.97 -6.53
N PRO A 127 -5.15 -4.96 -5.65
CA PRO A 127 -6.30 -4.46 -4.91
C PRO A 127 -7.45 -4.10 -5.88
N GLY A 128 -8.65 -4.67 -5.67
CA GLY A 128 -9.79 -4.42 -6.56
C GLY A 128 -9.78 -5.21 -7.88
N GLY A 129 -8.75 -6.02 -8.16
CA GLY A 129 -8.59 -6.72 -9.44
C GLY A 129 -9.71 -7.70 -9.80
N LYS A 130 -10.50 -8.16 -8.82
CA LYS A 130 -11.62 -9.10 -9.04
C LYS A 130 -12.74 -8.54 -9.93
N SER A 131 -12.87 -7.22 -10.04
CA SER A 131 -13.94 -6.55 -10.81
C SER A 131 -13.43 -5.82 -12.05
N MET A 132 -12.15 -5.94 -12.40
CA MET A 132 -11.56 -5.23 -13.55
C MET A 132 -11.72 -6.06 -14.84
N ASP A 133 -11.70 -5.45 -16.02
CA ASP A 133 -11.40 -6.20 -17.26
C ASP A 133 -9.89 -6.52 -17.32
N PHE A 134 -9.45 -7.27 -18.34
CA PHE A 134 -8.05 -7.68 -18.43
C PHE A 134 -7.10 -6.53 -18.78
N CYS A 135 -7.49 -5.61 -19.65
CA CYS A 135 -6.66 -4.46 -20.04
C CYS A 135 -6.46 -3.52 -18.85
N SER A 136 -7.55 -3.13 -18.17
CA SER A 136 -7.48 -2.32 -16.94
C SER A 136 -6.66 -3.03 -15.85
N LEU A 137 -6.77 -4.36 -15.73
CA LEU A 137 -5.99 -5.12 -14.76
C LEU A 137 -4.48 -4.98 -15.02
N LEU A 138 -4.03 -5.06 -16.27
CA LEU A 138 -2.61 -4.92 -16.62
C LEU A 138 -2.11 -3.50 -16.36
N GLU A 139 -2.87 -2.46 -16.74
CA GLU A 139 -2.51 -1.06 -16.49
C GLU A 139 -2.40 -0.77 -14.98
N GLU A 140 -3.40 -1.18 -14.22
CA GLU A 140 -3.42 -1.03 -12.76
C GLU A 140 -2.28 -1.83 -12.10
N THR A 141 -1.93 -3.00 -12.65
CA THR A 141 -0.80 -3.81 -12.17
C THR A 141 0.53 -3.09 -12.36
N ALA A 142 0.79 -2.60 -13.57
CA ALA A 142 2.03 -1.88 -13.88
C ALA A 142 2.19 -0.68 -12.95
N HIS A 143 1.13 0.12 -12.82
CA HIS A 143 1.13 1.27 -11.91
C HIS A 143 1.30 0.86 -10.43
N TYR A 144 0.68 -0.24 -10.01
CA TYR A 144 0.79 -0.73 -8.63
C TYR A 144 2.22 -1.19 -8.31
N ILE A 145 2.90 -1.87 -9.24
CA ILE A 145 4.31 -2.27 -9.10
C ILE A 145 5.20 -1.03 -8.91
N THR A 146 5.07 -0.01 -9.76
CA THR A 146 5.82 1.25 -9.63
C THR A 146 5.60 1.91 -8.26
N CYS A 147 4.37 1.88 -7.76
CA CYS A 147 4.05 2.41 -6.45
C CYS A 147 4.68 1.60 -5.31
N LEU A 148 4.68 0.27 -5.39
CA LEU A 148 5.35 -0.59 -4.42
C LEU A 148 6.86 -0.35 -4.40
N SER A 149 7.51 -0.24 -5.56
CA SER A 149 8.93 0.12 -5.64
C SER A 149 9.20 1.50 -5.03
N THR A 150 8.32 2.47 -5.29
CA THR A 150 8.41 3.81 -4.68
C THR A 150 8.20 3.75 -3.17
N GLN A 151 7.32 2.85 -2.70
CA GLN A 151 7.06 2.65 -1.28
C GLN A 151 8.34 2.22 -0.56
N VAL A 152 9.00 1.18 -1.06
CA VAL A 152 10.25 0.65 -0.51
C VAL A 152 11.33 1.74 -0.51
N LYS A 153 11.53 2.45 -1.64
CA LYS A 153 12.56 3.50 -1.76
C LYS A 153 12.37 4.64 -0.75
N VAL A 154 11.13 5.06 -0.50
CA VAL A 154 10.85 6.12 0.49
C VAL A 154 11.06 5.61 1.91
N MET A 155 10.61 4.40 2.22
CA MET A 155 10.79 3.83 3.55
C MET A 155 12.28 3.59 3.87
N GLN A 156 13.04 3.09 2.90
CA GLN A 156 14.49 2.91 3.02
C GLN A 156 15.18 4.26 3.26
N ALA A 157 14.89 5.27 2.43
CA ALA A 157 15.45 6.59 2.62
C ALA A 157 15.15 7.14 4.02
N ILE A 158 13.92 7.01 4.53
CA ILE A 158 13.60 7.44 5.89
C ILE A 158 14.43 6.67 6.93
N ALA A 159 14.57 5.35 6.78
CA ALA A 159 15.38 4.55 7.70
C ALA A 159 16.86 4.98 7.69
N ASP A 160 17.44 5.18 6.51
CA ASP A 160 18.83 5.61 6.34
C ASP A 160 19.12 6.99 6.96
N HIS A 161 18.11 7.88 6.99
CA HIS A 161 18.24 9.18 7.65
C HIS A 161 18.07 9.11 9.18
N LEU A 162 17.46 8.04 9.69
CA LEU A 162 17.24 7.84 11.14
C LEU A 162 18.28 6.90 11.78
N SER A 163 19.08 6.21 10.98
CA SER A 163 20.17 5.35 11.44
C SER A 163 21.51 6.08 11.58
N LYS A 164 21.53 7.39 11.36
CA LYS A 164 22.66 8.29 11.61
C LYS A 164 22.45 8.96 12.97
#